data_AF-A0AAW1LU10-F1
#
_entry.id   AF-A0AAW1LU10-F1
#
_cell.length_a   1.000
_cell.length_b   1.000
_cell.length_c   1.000
_cell.angle_alpha   90.00
_cell.angle_beta   90.00
_cell.angle_gamma   90.00
#
_symmetry.space_group_name_H-M   'P 1'
#
loop_
_entity.id
_entity.type
_entity.pdbx_description
1 polymer ?
#
loop_
_entity_poly.entity_id
_entity_poly.type
_entity_poly.pdbx_seq_one_letter_code
_entity_poly.pdbx_strand_id
1 'polypeptide(L)'
;MRFVSGRSRLPSNLADLSQRFQIMKVDRVPNGLPTAQTCFFQLRLPPYTTQEIMAERLRYSITNCRSIDMDNYMLARNTDLGPISDDEDY
;
A
#
# COMPACT_ATOMS: atom_id res chain seq x y z
N MET A 1 3.33 -6.68 -4.02
CA MET A 1 3.62 -5.95 -2.76
C MET A 1 2.72 -4.73 -2.53
N ARG A 2 1.98 -4.24 -3.54
CA ARG A 2 1.11 -3.06 -3.44
C ARG A 2 0.30 -2.94 -2.16
N PHE A 3 -0.34 -4.02 -1.72
CA PHE A 3 -1.16 -4.01 -0.50
C PHE A 3 -0.41 -3.46 0.74
N VAL A 4 0.86 -3.83 0.94
CA VAL A 4 1.62 -3.46 2.15
C VAL A 4 2.68 -2.39 1.93
N SER A 5 3.12 -2.17 0.70
CA SER A 5 4.20 -1.20 0.40
C SER A 5 3.82 -0.15 -0.65
N GLY A 6 2.63 -0.21 -1.25
CA GLY A 6 2.26 0.62 -2.40
C GLY A 6 3.01 0.28 -3.70
N ARG A 7 4.08 -0.50 -3.65
CA ARG A 7 4.95 -0.77 -4.80
C ARG A 7 4.49 -1.97 -5.61
N SER A 8 4.53 -1.83 -6.92
CA SER A 8 4.22 -2.88 -7.91
C SER A 8 5.33 -3.95 -8.02
N ARG A 9 6.54 -3.61 -7.59
CA ARG A 9 7.74 -4.47 -7.62
C ARG A 9 8.51 -4.34 -6.29
N LEU A 10 9.28 -5.38 -5.98
CA LEU A 10 10.32 -5.29 -4.95
C LEU A 10 11.52 -4.54 -5.53
N PRO A 11 12.30 -3.81 -4.72
CA PRO A 11 13.55 -3.25 -5.18
C PRO A 11 14.54 -4.36 -5.57
N SER A 12 15.42 -4.05 -6.52
CA SER A 12 16.44 -4.97 -7.02
C SER A 12 17.46 -5.35 -5.94
N ASN A 13 17.67 -4.46 -4.96
CA ASN A 13 18.51 -4.70 -3.79
C ASN A 13 17.70 -4.51 -2.51
N LEU A 14 17.83 -5.44 -1.57
CA LEU A 14 17.15 -5.36 -0.26
C LEU A 14 17.65 -4.20 0.59
N ALA A 15 18.88 -3.72 0.35
CA ALA A 15 19.42 -2.52 1.01
C ALA A 15 18.61 -1.24 0.68
N ASP A 16 17.89 -1.22 -0.45
CA ASP A 16 17.07 -0.09 -0.88
C ASP A 16 15.70 -0.05 -0.18
N LEU A 17 15.40 -1.04 0.68
CA LEU A 17 14.27 -1.00 1.59
C LEU A 17 14.67 -0.18 2.82
N SER A 18 14.38 1.13 2.78
CA SER A 18 14.60 2.03 3.92
C SER A 18 13.87 1.60 5.19
N GLN A 19 12.84 0.77 5.08
CA GLN A 19 12.08 0.20 6.19
C GLN A 19 11.94 -1.31 6.03
N ARG A 20 11.98 -2.03 7.15
CA ARG A 20 11.75 -3.47 7.17
C ARG A 20 10.26 -3.76 7.20
N PHE A 21 9.83 -4.82 6.51
CA PHE A 21 8.46 -5.29 6.61
C PHE A 21 8.15 -5.79 8.02
N GLN A 22 7.07 -5.29 8.62
CA GLN A 22 6.66 -5.67 9.97
C GLN A 22 5.23 -6.21 9.98
N ILE A 23 5.01 -7.28 10.74
CA ILE A 23 3.68 -7.81 11.03
C ILE A 23 3.35 -7.48 12.47
N MET A 24 2.23 -6.81 12.68
CA MET A 24 1.75 -6.44 14.01
C MET A 24 0.38 -7.04 14.28
N LYS A 25 0.23 -7.61 15.47
CA LYS A 25 -1.09 -7.95 15.99
C LYS A 25 -1.77 -6.68 16.48
N VAL A 26 -3.04 -6.51 16.17
CA VAL A 26 -3.87 -5.42 16.70
C VAL A 26 -5.02 -5.98 17.51
N ASP A 27 -5.41 -5.25 18.56
CA ASP A 27 -6.60 -5.59 19.32
C ASP A 27 -7.83 -5.00 18.62
N ARG A 28 -8.51 -5.85 17.85
CA ARG A 28 -9.70 -5.54 17.05
C ARG A 28 -10.63 -6.73 17.05
N VAL A 29 -11.83 -6.53 16.53
CA VAL A 29 -12.83 -7.59 16.34
C VAL A 29 -12.18 -8.79 15.62
N PRO A 30 -12.33 -10.02 16.16
CA PRO A 30 -11.77 -11.21 15.54
C PRO A 30 -12.27 -11.42 14.11
N ASN A 31 -11.43 -12.06 13.29
CA ASN A 31 -11.74 -12.41 11.90
C ASN A 31 -12.05 -11.23 10.97
N GLY A 32 -11.75 -10.00 11.42
CA GLY A 32 -11.81 -8.81 10.57
C GLY A 32 -10.80 -8.82 9.42
N LEU A 33 -10.91 -7.85 8.53
CA LEU A 33 -9.94 -7.66 7.46
C LEU A 33 -8.61 -7.13 8.01
N PRO A 34 -7.47 -7.59 7.46
CA PRO A 34 -6.18 -6.99 7.79
C PRO A 34 -6.08 -5.57 7.22
N THR A 35 -5.26 -4.74 7.85
CA THR A 35 -4.98 -3.37 7.39
C THR A 35 -3.50 -3.22 7.09
N ALA A 36 -3.16 -2.36 6.15
CA ALA A 36 -1.79 -2.07 5.77
C ALA A 36 -1.46 -0.60 5.99
N GLN A 37 -0.25 -0.33 6.45
CA GLN A 37 0.30 1.02 6.51
C GLN A 37 1.51 1.08 5.60
N THR A 38 1.28 1.56 4.38
CA THR A 38 2.25 1.51 3.29
C THR A 38 3.44 2.43 3.55
N CYS A 39 3.23 3.61 4.14
CA CYS A 39 4.29 4.56 4.53
C CYS A 39 5.29 4.00 5.56
N PHE A 40 4.89 2.97 6.31
CA PHE A 40 5.70 2.33 7.36
C PHE A 40 6.08 0.88 7.01
N PHE A 41 5.62 0.39 5.87
CA PHE A 41 5.76 -0.99 5.43
C PHE A 41 5.25 -2.02 6.47
N GLN A 42 4.06 -1.77 7.04
CA GLN A 42 3.48 -2.61 8.10
C GLN A 42 2.19 -3.29 7.66
N LEU A 43 2.05 -4.57 8.05
CA LEU A 43 0.81 -5.33 7.98
C LEU A 43 0.25 -5.52 9.40
N ARG A 44 -1.00 -5.11 9.60
CA ARG A 44 -1.71 -5.23 10.88
C ARG A 44 -2.78 -6.31 10.78
N LEU A 45 -2.66 -7.32 11.63
CA LEU A 45 -3.53 -8.49 11.66
C LEU A 45 -4.43 -8.42 12.91
N PRO A 46 -5.77 -8.46 12.75
CA PRO A 46 -6.66 -8.73 13.87
C PRO A 46 -6.45 -10.18 14.37
N PRO A 47 -6.98 -10.53 15.55
CA PRO A 47 -7.00 -11.92 15.99
C PRO A 47 -7.82 -12.77 15.02
N TYR A 48 -7.23 -13.86 14.52
CA TYR A 48 -7.91 -14.86 13.70
C TYR A 48 -8.11 -16.13 14.48
N THR A 49 -9.31 -16.72 14.36
CA THR A 49 -9.65 -17.96 15.06
C THR A 49 -9.00 -19.18 14.43
N THR A 50 -8.72 -19.15 13.12
CA THR A 50 -7.97 -20.18 12.40
C THR A 50 -7.07 -19.59 11.31
N GLN A 51 -6.11 -20.39 10.83
CA GLN A 51 -5.21 -19.99 9.75
C GLN A 51 -5.94 -19.83 8.41
N GLU A 52 -6.99 -20.63 8.17
CA GLU A 52 -7.80 -20.61 6.95
C GLU A 52 -8.52 -19.27 6.82
N ILE A 53 -9.14 -18.79 7.91
CA ILE A 53 -9.81 -17.49 7.92
C ILE A 53 -8.80 -16.37 7.70
N MET A 54 -7.64 -16.42 8.37
CA MET A 54 -6.57 -15.44 8.11
C MET A 54 -6.19 -15.40 6.63
N ALA A 55 -5.99 -16.57 6.01
CA ALA A 55 -5.58 -16.67 4.63
C ALA A 55 -6.67 -16.19 3.66
N GLU A 56 -7.95 -16.48 3.93
CA GLU A 56 -9.08 -15.98 3.17
C GLU A 56 -9.15 -14.44 3.22
N ARG A 57 -9.14 -13.86 4.43
CA ARG A 57 -9.22 -12.40 4.63
C ARG A 57 -8.03 -11.68 4.03
N LEU A 58 -6.83 -12.26 4.12
CA LEU A 58 -5.62 -11.68 3.52
C LEU A 58 -5.70 -11.69 1.98
N ARG A 59 -6.12 -12.80 1.37
CA ARG A 59 -6.33 -12.87 -0.09
C ARG A 59 -7.38 -11.88 -0.55
N TYR A 60 -8.48 -11.76 0.21
CA TYR A 60 -9.52 -10.78 -0.08
C TYR A 60 -8.94 -9.35 -0.06
N SER A 61 -8.22 -8.94 0.99
CA SER A 61 -7.66 -7.58 1.05
C SER A 61 -6.64 -7.32 -0.05
N ILE A 62 -5.77 -8.28 -0.37
CA ILE A 62 -4.76 -8.13 -1.44
C ILE A 62 -5.42 -7.95 -2.82
N THR A 63 -6.55 -8.61 -3.08
CA THR A 63 -7.23 -8.58 -4.38
C THR A 63 -8.13 -7.36 -4.55
N ASN A 64 -8.73 -6.88 -3.45
CA ASN A 64 -9.70 -5.78 -3.48
C ASN A 64 -9.08 -4.41 -3.20
N CYS A 65 -7.96 -4.31 -2.47
CA CYS A 65 -7.27 -3.04 -2.26
C CYS A 65 -6.31 -2.75 -3.43
N ARG A 66 -6.80 -1.99 -4.43
CA ARG A 66 -6.07 -1.72 -5.68
C ARG A 66 -5.21 -0.45 -5.67
N SER A 67 -5.58 0.54 -4.87
CA SER A 67 -4.90 1.84 -4.77
C SER A 67 -4.85 2.29 -3.31
N ILE A 68 -3.84 3.10 -2.97
CA ILE A 68 -3.79 3.84 -1.71
C ILE A 68 -4.65 5.09 -1.89
N ASP A 69 -5.40 5.50 -0.86
CA ASP A 69 -6.27 6.68 -0.92
C ASP A 69 -5.55 7.95 -1.43
N MET A 70 -4.24 8.05 -1.19
CA MET A 70 -3.39 9.16 -1.61
C MET A 70 -2.94 9.10 -3.08
N ASP A 71 -3.02 7.94 -3.74
CA ASP A 71 -2.58 7.78 -5.14
C ASP A 71 -3.40 8.68 -6.08
N ASN A 72 -4.72 8.82 -5.84
CA ASN A 72 -5.59 9.70 -6.61
C ASN A 72 -5.23 11.20 -6.45
N TYR A 73 -4.76 11.61 -5.27
CA TYR A 73 -4.38 12.99 -5.01
C TYR A 73 -3.11 13.37 -5.78
N MET A 74 -2.16 12.44 -5.91
CA MET A 74 -0.93 12.64 -6.68
C MET A 74 -1.16 12.58 -8.19
N LEU A 75 -2.02 11.68 -8.66
CA LEU A 75 -2.39 11.62 -10.08
C LEU A 75 -3.10 12.90 -10.55
N ALA A 76 -4.01 13.45 -9.74
CA ALA A 76 -4.72 14.69 -10.06
C ALA A 76 -3.77 15.90 -10.16
N ARG A 77 -2.78 16.03 -9.28
CA ARG A 77 -1.76 17.10 -9.39
C ARG A 77 -0.88 16.97 -10.63
N ASN A 78 -0.62 15.75 -11.09
CA ASN A 78 0.23 15.51 -12.25
C ASN A 78 -0.49 15.81 -13.59
N THR A 79 -1.82 15.87 -13.60
CA THR A 79 -2.62 16.27 -14.78
C THR A 79 -2.83 17.78 -14.88
N ASP A 80 -2.69 18.53 -13.79
CA ASP A 80 -2.80 20.01 -13.78
C ASP A 80 -1.51 20.74 -14.19
N LEU A 81 -0.39 20.01 -14.34
CA LEU A 81 0.84 20.50 -14.95
C LEU A 81 0.89 20.11 -16.43
N GLY A 82 -0.01 20.70 -17.23
CA GLY A 82 0.16 20.73 -18.69
C GLY A 82 1.51 21.40 -19.06
N PRO A 83 2.08 21.11 -20.23
CA PRO A 83 3.35 21.70 -20.62
C PRO A 83 3.19 23.22 -20.65
N ILE A 84 3.93 23.92 -19.78
CA ILE A 84 4.25 25.32 -20.03
C ILE A 84 5.10 25.26 -21.30
N SER A 85 4.48 25.59 -22.43
CA SER A 85 5.16 25.80 -23.70
C SER A 85 6.18 26.91 -23.49
N ASP A 86 7.46 26.57 -23.63
CA ASP A 86 8.51 27.50 -24.01
C ASP A 86 8.07 28.15 -25.33
N ASP A 87 7.55 29.37 -25.25
CA ASP A 87 7.47 30.30 -26.37
C ASP A 87 7.39 31.71 -25.77
N GLU A 88 8.48 32.46 -25.89
CA GLU A 88 8.54 33.86 -26.35
C GLU A 88 10.02 34.28 -26.38
N ASP A 89 10.55 34.25 -27.61
CA ASP A 89 11.75 34.93 -28.08
C ASP A 89 11.63 36.47 -27.97
N TYR A 90 12.79 37.14 -27.84
CA TYR A 90 13.11 38.58 -27.82
C TYR A 90 13.03 39.38 -26.50
#